data_AF-A0A969LGE0-F1
#
_entry.id   AF-A0A969LGE0-F1
#
_cell.length_a   1.000
_cell.length_b   1.000
_cell.length_c   1.000
_cell.angle_alpha   90.00
_cell.angle_beta   90.00
_cell.angle_gamma   90.00
#
_symmetry.space_group_name_H-M   'P 1'
#
loop_
_entity.id
_entity.type
_entity.pdbx_description
1 polymer ?
#
loop_
_entity_poly.entity_id
_entity_poly.type
_entity_poly.pdbx_seq_one_letter_code
_entity_poly.pdbx_strand_id
1 'polypeptide(L)' 'MLWYKDCSVVKPDYYVTYLPDNPWIHQPFEYYEHASPAEIAAQYNSARSGTAAESR' A
#
# COMPACT_ATOMS: atom_id res chain seq x y z
N MET A 1 -4.10 -12.16 10.30
CA MET A 1 -3.93 -10.69 10.33
C MET A 1 -2.44 -10.40 10.43
N LEU A 2 -1.89 -9.37 9.77
CA LEU A 2 -0.46 -9.05 9.93
C LEU A 2 -0.20 -8.40 11.30
N TRP A 3 -1.08 -7.50 11.72
CA TRP A 3 -0.98 -6.79 12.99
C TRP A 3 -2.21 -7.02 13.87
N TYR A 4 -1.98 -7.17 15.17
CA TYR A 4 -3.00 -7.15 16.21
C TYR A 4 -2.80 -5.86 17.01
N LYS A 5 -3.80 -4.98 17.03
CA LYS A 5 -3.73 -3.67 17.71
C LYS A 5 -4.47 -3.72 19.05
N ASP A 6 -4.04 -2.95 20.04
CA ASP A 6 -4.70 -2.86 21.36
C ASP A 6 -6.19 -2.46 21.25
N CYS A 7 -6.52 -1.60 20.28
CA CYS A 7 -7.90 -1.21 20.01
C CYS A 7 -8.76 -2.29 19.31
N SER A 8 -8.21 -3.48 19.02
CA SER A 8 -8.97 -4.54 18.33
C SER A 8 -10.04 -5.13 19.24
N VAL A 9 -11.28 -5.19 18.76
CA VAL A 9 -12.41 -5.76 19.51
C VAL A 9 -12.28 -7.29 19.70
N VAL A 10 -11.57 -7.96 18.78
CA VAL A 10 -11.37 -9.41 18.81
C VAL A 10 -9.88 -9.70 18.68
N LYS A 11 -9.37 -10.58 19.54
CA LYS A 11 -8.01 -11.12 19.43
C LYS A 11 -7.97 -12.19 18.34
N PRO A 12 -7.18 -12.02 17.27
CA PRO A 12 -7.01 -13.06 16.25
C PRO A 12 -6.14 -14.21 16.78
N ASP A 13 -6.42 -15.44 16.35
CA ASP A 13 -5.63 -16.62 16.71
C ASP A 13 -4.20 -16.58 16.14
N TYR A 14 -4.02 -15.90 15.01
CA TYR A 14 -2.73 -15.76 14.32
C TYR A 14 -2.47 -14.31 13.88
N TYR A 15 -1.33 -13.77 14.34
CA TYR A 15 -0.80 -12.47 13.95
C TYR A 15 0.73 -12.45 13.98
N VAL A 16 1.35 -11.52 13.23
CA VAL A 16 2.82 -11.40 13.19
C VAL A 16 3.32 -10.49 14.32
N THR A 17 2.65 -9.36 14.56
CA THR A 17 3.08 -8.38 15.56
C THR A 17 1.90 -7.80 16.35
N TYR A 18 2.05 -7.69 17.68
CA TYR A 18 1.13 -6.96 18.54
C TYR A 18 1.58 -5.49 18.66
N LEU A 19 0.64 -4.55 18.60
CA LEU A 19 0.90 -3.12 18.62
C LEU A 19 0.11 -2.45 19.76
N PRO A 20 0.75 -2.20 20.92
CA PRO A 20 0.08 -1.69 22.12
C PRO A 20 -0.40 -0.24 21.97
N ASP A 21 0.36 0.61 21.28
CA ASP A 21 0.06 2.05 21.18
C ASP A 21 -0.79 2.43 19.96
N ASN A 22 -1.34 1.44 19.25
CA ASN A 22 -2.18 1.64 18.06
C ASN A 22 -1.57 2.59 16.99
N PRO A 23 -0.29 2.43 16.60
CA PRO A 23 0.33 3.32 15.64
C PRO A 23 -0.38 3.26 14.28
N TRP A 24 -0.26 4.35 13.51
CA TRP A 24 -0.55 4.31 12.08
C TRP A 24 0.45 3.39 11.38
N ILE A 25 -0.02 2.54 10.48
CA ILE A 25 0.82 1.57 9.78
C ILE A 25 0.84 1.95 8.32
N HIS A 26 1.89 2.65 7.91
CA HIS A 26 2.08 3.03 6.50
C HIS A 26 2.19 1.79 5.62
N GLN A 27 1.17 1.54 4.81
CA GLN A 27 1.18 0.44 3.83
C GLN A 27 1.72 0.93 2.48
N PRO A 28 2.40 0.06 1.72
CA PRO A 28 2.85 0.39 0.36
C PRO A 28 1.71 0.66 -0.63
N PHE A 29 0.46 0.32 -0.26
CA PHE A 29 -0.73 0.49 -1.10
C PHE A 29 -1.49 1.80 -0.83
N GLU A 30 -1.10 2.59 0.18
CA GLU A 30 -1.81 3.84 0.57
C GLU A 30 -1.94 4.82 -0.59
N TYR A 31 -0.96 4.84 -1.51
CA TYR A 31 -1.02 5.66 -2.72
C TYR A 31 -2.28 5.40 -3.56
N TYR A 32 -2.75 4.16 -3.63
CA TYR A 32 -3.90 3.80 -4.45
C TYR A 32 -5.24 4.20 -3.81
N GLU A 33 -5.27 4.54 -2.51
CA GLU A 33 -6.51 4.95 -1.83
C GLU A 33 -7.01 6.31 -2.33
N HIS A 34 -6.10 7.16 -2.79
CA HIS A 34 -6.40 8.51 -3.27
C HIS A 34 -6.27 8.65 -4.79
N ALA A 35 -5.73 7.64 -5.47
CA ALA A 35 -5.52 7.69 -6.91
C ALA A 35 -6.78 7.26 -7.69
N SER A 36 -7.16 8.05 -8.68
CA SER A 36 -8.22 7.67 -9.62
C SER A 36 -7.69 6.70 -10.70
N PRO A 37 -8.56 5.87 -11.29
CA PRO A 37 -8.16 5.00 -12.41
C PRO A 37 -7.52 5.77 -13.58
N ALA A 38 -7.95 7.00 -13.84
CA ALA A 38 -7.40 7.84 -14.91
C ALA A 38 -5.96 8.30 -14.63
N GLU A 39 -5.65 8.69 -13.38
CA GLU A 39 -4.30 9.08 -12.97
C GLU A 39 -3.34 7.88 -13.03
N ILE A 40 -3.78 6.72 -12.56
CA ILE A 40 -3.01 5.48 -12.62
C ILE A 40 -2.76 5.09 -14.09
N ALA A 41 -3.77 5.18 -14.96
CA ALA A 41 -3.62 4.90 -16.39
C ALA A 41 -2.65 5.88 -17.07
N ALA A 42 -2.70 7.17 -16.72
CA ALA A 42 -1.77 8.17 -17.22
C ALA A 42 -0.33 7.87 -16.78
N GLN A 43 -0.12 7.54 -15.49
CA GLN A 43 1.18 7.15 -14.94
C GLN A 43 1.72 5.90 -15.66
N TYR A 44 0.89 4.86 -15.82
CA TYR A 44 1.27 3.65 -16.53
C TYR A 44 1.69 3.92 -17.98
N ASN A 45 0.90 4.73 -18.71
CA ASN A 45 1.22 5.10 -20.08
C ASN A 45 2.52 5.91 -20.19
N SER A 46 2.76 6.84 -19.24
CA SER A 46 4.00 7.61 -19.19
C SER A 46 5.22 6.72 -18.93
N ALA A 47 5.14 5.78 -17.99
CA ALA A 47 6.21 4.82 -17.70
C ALA A 47 6.55 3.93 -18.92
N ARG A 48 5.51 3.55 -19.68
CA ARG A 48 5.66 2.76 -20.91
C ARG A 48 6.28 3.55 -22.07
N SER A 49 6.07 4.87 -22.12
CA SER A 49 6.67 5.72 -23.14
C SER A 49 8.17 6.03 -22.89
N GLY A 50 8.64 5.92 -21.64
CA GLY A 50 10.05 6.14 -21.30
C GLY A 50 10.99 4.97 -21.63
N THR A 51 10.45 3.76 -21.82
CA THR A 51 11.25 2.54 -22.06
C THR A 51 11.76 2.41 -23.51
N ALA A 52 11.38 3.32 -24.41
CA ALA A 52 11.82 3.30 -25.81
C ALA A 52 13.11 4.08 -26.09
N ALA A 53 13.70 4.77 -25.08
CA ALA A 53 14.84 5.67 -25.28
C ALA A 53 16.21 5.10 -24.83
N GLU A 54 16.26 3.95 -24.15
CA GLU A 54 17.49 3.34 -23.63
C GLU A 54 17.93 2.10 -24.41
N SER A 55 17.73 2.11 -25.73
CA SER A 55 18.36 1.16 -26.65
C SER A 55 19.15 1.92 -27.72
N ARG A 56 20.28 2.51 -27.33
CA ARG A 56 21.35 2.89 -28.25
C ARG A 56 22.71 2.82 -27.58
#